data_AF-A1RVQ7-F1
#
_entry.id   AF-A1RVQ7-F1
#
_cell.length_a   1.000
_cell.length_b   1.000
_cell.length_c   1.000
_cell.angle_alpha   90.00
_cell.angle_beta   90.00
_cell.angle_gamma   90.00
#
_symmetry.space_group_name_H-M   'P 1'
#
loop_
_entity.id
_entity.type
_entity.pdbx_description
1 polymer ?
#
loop_
_entity_poly.entity_id
_entity_poly.type
_entity_poly.pdbx_seq_one_letter_code
_entity_poly.pdbx_strand_id
1 'polypeptide(L)'
;MVKWAFVFIGVGVALVAFAIANAFLLYFTSVPKTTLNVTAPLIGQVKISGMPDPYQVGVGVLRGVLLLAIGLIGGKLIDTGLTELREKRREEALRRYYEQYGYQYQQY
;
A
#
# COMPACT_ATOMS: atom_id res chain seq x y z
N MET A 1 -23.76 -6.80 12.16
CA MET A 1 -22.73 -6.59 11.11
C MET A 1 -21.82 -5.37 11.35
N VAL A 2 -22.23 -4.34 12.11
CA VAL A 2 -21.48 -3.06 12.23
C VAL A 2 -20.11 -3.16 12.95
N LYS A 3 -19.94 -4.07 13.92
CA LYS A 3 -18.68 -4.22 14.68
C LYS A 3 -17.45 -4.52 13.81
N TRP A 4 -17.61 -5.38 12.80
CA TRP A 4 -16.51 -5.76 11.91
C TRP A 4 -16.09 -4.63 10.99
N ALA A 5 -17.04 -3.79 10.55
CA ALA A 5 -16.74 -2.62 9.72
C ALA A 5 -15.80 -1.64 10.43
N PHE A 6 -16.02 -1.37 11.72
CA PHE A 6 -15.11 -0.51 12.50
C PHE A 6 -13.73 -1.13 12.69
N VAL A 7 -13.64 -2.46 12.83
CA VAL A 7 -12.35 -3.16 12.90
C VAL A 7 -11.57 -3.00 11.60
N PHE A 8 -12.22 -3.17 10.44
CA PHE A 8 -11.56 -3.00 9.14
C PHE A 8 -11.12 -1.54 8.90
N ILE A 9 -11.93 -0.56 9.29
CA ILE A 9 -11.54 0.85 9.22
C ILE A 9 -10.33 1.13 10.12
N GLY A 10 -10.35 0.63 11.36
CA GLY A 10 -9.23 0.78 12.30
C GLY A 10 -7.94 0.16 11.79
N VAL A 11 -8.01 -1.06 11.24
CA VAL A 11 -6.87 -1.73 10.60
C VAL A 11 -6.37 -0.94 9.39
N GLY A 12 -7.27 -0.41 8.57
CA GLY A 12 -6.91 0.44 7.42
C GLY A 12 -6.15 1.69 7.84
N VAL A 13 -6.64 2.41 8.85
CA VAL A 13 -5.97 3.61 9.39
C VAL A 13 -4.60 3.27 9.97
N ALA A 14 -4.48 2.16 10.71
CA ALA A 14 -3.21 1.70 11.26
C ALA A 14 -2.19 1.37 10.16
N LEU A 15 -2.61 0.71 9.07
CA LEU A 15 -1.75 0.40 7.94
C LEU A 15 -1.27 1.67 7.21
N VAL A 16 -2.14 2.68 7.06
CA VAL A 16 -1.76 3.97 6.46
C VAL A 16 -0.76 4.70 7.34
N ALA A 17 -1.00 4.77 8.65
CA ALA A 17 -0.07 5.40 9.60
C ALA A 17 1.29 4.68 9.63
N PHE A 18 1.27 3.35 9.65
CA PHE A 18 2.47 2.52 9.52
C PHE A 18 3.22 2.82 8.22
N ALA A 19 2.48 2.96 7.12
CA ALA A 19 3.08 3.22 5.82
C ALA A 19 3.79 4.56 5.75
N ILE A 20 3.11 5.62 6.21
CA ILE A 20 3.67 6.98 6.26
C ILE A 20 4.90 7.03 7.16
N ALA A 21 4.82 6.45 8.37
CA ALA A 21 5.94 6.43 9.31
C ALA A 21 7.16 5.70 8.73
N ASN A 22 6.97 4.55 8.08
CA ASN A 22 8.07 3.82 7.47
C ASN A 22 8.65 4.52 6.24
N ALA A 23 7.82 5.18 5.41
CA ALA A 23 8.28 5.98 4.30
C ALA A 23 9.12 7.19 4.79
N PHE A 24 8.67 7.85 5.86
CA PHE A 24 9.43 8.93 6.52
C PHE A 24 10.77 8.42 7.04
N LEU A 25 10.77 7.28 7.74
CA LEU A 25 12.01 6.67 8.20
C LEU A 25 12.92 6.39 7.00
N LEU A 26 12.44 5.74 5.95
CA LEU A 26 13.25 5.42 4.78
C LEU A 26 13.84 6.65 4.08
N TYR A 27 13.10 7.77 4.08
CA TYR A 27 13.52 9.02 3.45
C TYR A 27 14.56 9.79 4.28
N PHE A 28 14.39 9.83 5.61
CA PHE A 28 15.24 10.65 6.50
C PHE A 28 16.37 9.85 7.18
N THR A 29 16.27 8.53 7.29
CA THR A 29 17.33 7.74 7.90
C THR A 29 18.47 7.54 6.91
N SER A 30 19.58 8.24 7.15
CA SER A 30 20.87 7.87 6.57
C SER A 30 21.26 6.46 7.04
N VAL A 31 21.68 5.59 6.12
CA VAL A 31 22.11 4.23 6.47
C VAL A 31 23.32 4.33 7.41
N PRO A 32 23.25 3.81 8.65
CA PRO A 32 24.37 3.87 9.57
C PRO A 32 25.56 3.12 8.99
N LYS A 33 26.73 3.71 9.14
CA LYS A 33 27.98 3.17 8.61
C LYS A 33 28.66 2.33 9.68
N THR A 34 29.02 1.10 9.34
CA THR A 34 29.76 0.19 10.20
C THR A 34 31.16 -0.05 9.63
N THR A 35 32.06 -0.51 10.49
CA THR A 35 33.40 -0.94 10.10
C THR A 35 33.39 -2.44 9.88
N LEU A 36 33.67 -2.89 8.64
CA LEU A 36 33.86 -4.30 8.35
C LEU A 36 35.34 -4.67 8.46
N ASN A 37 35.64 -5.73 9.20
CA ASN A 37 36.96 -6.34 9.21
C ASN A 37 36.97 -7.45 8.14
N VAL A 38 37.63 -7.19 7.01
CA VAL A 38 37.76 -8.15 5.92
C VAL A 38 39.15 -8.78 5.99
N THR A 39 39.22 -10.10 6.13
CA THR A 39 40.50 -10.81 6.05
C THR A 39 40.83 -11.06 4.58
N ALA A 40 41.77 -10.29 4.04
CA ALA A 40 42.26 -10.48 2.68
C ALA A 40 43.38 -11.52 2.69
N PRO A 41 43.38 -12.52 1.79
CA PRO A 41 44.32 -13.63 1.81
C PRO A 41 45.79 -13.23 1.59
N LEU A 42 46.06 -12.05 1.00
CA LEU A 42 47.43 -11.55 0.77
C LEU A 42 47.86 -10.38 1.68
N ILE A 43 46.93 -9.65 2.30
CA ILE A 43 47.21 -8.36 2.96
C ILE A 43 46.85 -8.39 4.45
N GLY A 44 46.34 -9.51 4.96
CA GLY A 44 45.89 -9.65 6.34
C GLY A 44 44.55 -8.99 6.60
N GLN A 45 44.28 -8.64 7.85
CA GLN A 45 42.99 -8.08 8.27
C GLN A 45 42.90 -6.60 7.91
N VAL A 46 42.10 -6.27 6.90
CA VAL A 46 41.86 -4.91 6.44
C VAL A 46 40.56 -4.39 7.05
N LYS A 47 40.61 -3.21 7.68
CA LYS A 47 39.42 -2.54 8.22
C LYS A 47 38.85 -1.59 7.18
N ILE A 48 37.68 -1.92 6.65
CA ILE A 48 36.95 -1.04 5.74
C ILE A 48 35.96 -0.23 6.58
N SER A 49 36.25 1.05 6.75
CA SER A 49 35.37 1.99 7.46
C SER A 49 34.39 2.66 6.50
N GLY A 50 33.20 2.99 6.99
CA GLY A 50 32.21 3.70 6.19
C GLY A 50 31.25 2.82 5.38
N MET A 51 31.27 1.51 5.61
CA MET A 51 30.41 0.57 4.88
C MET A 51 28.97 0.66 5.42
N PRO A 52 27.93 0.69 4.58
CA PRO A 52 26.54 0.66 5.05
C PRO A 52 26.27 -0.63 5.83
N ASP A 53 25.62 -0.52 6.99
CA ASP A 53 25.24 -1.70 7.78
C ASP A 53 24.31 -2.63 6.97
N PRO A 54 24.72 -3.87 6.66
CA PRO A 54 23.93 -4.77 5.84
C PRO A 54 22.58 -5.13 6.46
N TYR A 55 22.47 -5.15 7.79
CA TYR A 55 21.20 -5.42 8.47
C TYR A 55 20.19 -4.29 8.23
N GLN A 56 20.65 -3.04 8.34
CA GLN A 56 19.79 -1.87 8.16
C GLN A 56 19.36 -1.71 6.71
N VAL A 57 20.26 -2.01 5.76
CA VAL A 57 19.91 -2.05 4.33
C VAL A 57 18.83 -3.11 4.08
N GLY A 58 19.00 -4.32 4.61
CA GLY A 58 18.02 -5.40 4.46
C GLY A 58 16.64 -5.05 5.03
N VAL A 59 16.61 -4.45 6.23
CA VAL A 59 15.36 -3.97 6.86
C VAL A 59 14.71 -2.87 6.01
N GLY A 60 15.49 -1.95 5.45
CA GLY A 60 15.00 -0.92 4.53
C GLY A 60 14.32 -1.52 3.30
N VAL A 61 14.96 -2.50 2.64
CA VAL A 61 14.39 -3.20 1.48
C VAL A 61 13.08 -3.90 1.86
N LEU A 62 13.07 -4.66 2.96
CA LEU A 62 11.88 -5.36 3.42
C LEU A 62 10.71 -4.40 3.69
N ARG A 63 10.98 -3.28 4.36
CA ARG A 63 9.99 -2.23 4.59
C ARG A 63 9.46 -1.68 3.26
N GLY A 64 10.33 -1.37 2.32
CA GLY A 64 9.93 -0.90 0.99
C GLY A 64 9.02 -1.88 0.26
N VAL A 65 9.34 -3.18 0.29
CA VAL A 65 8.52 -4.25 -0.31
C VAL A 65 7.14 -4.34 0.37
N LEU A 66 7.09 -4.27 1.70
CA LEU A 66 5.83 -4.29 2.45
C LEU A 66 4.95 -3.09 2.09
N LEU A 67 5.53 -1.89 1.97
CA LEU A 67 4.80 -0.68 1.58
C LEU A 67 4.22 -0.79 0.17
N LEU A 68 4.99 -1.33 -0.77
CA LEU A 68 4.51 -1.60 -2.14
C LEU A 68 3.35 -2.60 -2.12
N ALA A 69 3.47 -3.69 -1.37
CA ALA A 69 2.41 -4.69 -1.26
C ALA A 69 1.11 -4.07 -0.70
N ILE A 70 1.20 -3.28 0.37
CA ILE A 70 0.05 -2.58 0.95
C ILE A 70 -0.56 -1.61 -0.07
N GLY A 71 0.28 -0.83 -0.78
CA GLY A 71 -0.17 0.11 -1.81
C GLY A 71 -0.90 -0.57 -2.97
N LEU A 72 -0.38 -1.70 -3.46
CA LEU A 72 -1.00 -2.47 -4.54
C LEU A 72 -2.35 -3.08 -4.13
N ILE A 73 -2.43 -3.61 -2.91
CA ILE A 73 -3.69 -4.15 -2.36
C ILE A 73 -4.72 -3.02 -2.24
N GLY A 74 -4.33 -1.88 -1.65
CA GLY A 74 -5.19 -0.70 -1.53
C GLY A 74 -5.67 -0.20 -2.90
N GLY A 75 -4.78 -0.07 -3.88
CA GLY A 75 -5.11 0.36 -5.24
C GLY A 75 -6.15 -0.54 -5.90
N LYS A 76 -5.97 -1.87 -5.83
CA LYS A 76 -6.92 -2.83 -6.41
C LYS A 76 -8.30 -2.78 -5.75
N LEU A 77 -8.36 -2.58 -4.44
CA LEU A 77 -9.63 -2.41 -3.72
C LEU A 77 -10.36 -1.14 -4.15
N ILE A 78 -9.63 -0.03 -4.34
CA ILE A 78 -10.19 1.23 -4.83
C ILE A 78 -10.75 1.06 -6.25
N ASP A 79 -10.01 0.41 -7.15
CA ASP A 79 -10.45 0.16 -8.53
C ASP A 79 -11.75 -0.68 -8.57
N THR A 80 -11.82 -1.71 -7.73
CA THR A 80 -13.00 -2.58 -7.66
C THR A 80 -14.20 -1.79 -7.13
N GLY A 81 -14.03 -1.04 -6.04
CA GLY A 81 -15.08 -0.20 -5.48
C GLY A 81 -15.55 0.92 -6.43
N LEU A 82 -14.63 1.52 -7.19
CA LEU A 82 -14.97 2.51 -8.22
C LEU A 82 -15.77 1.88 -9.37
N THR A 83 -15.45 0.66 -9.76
CA THR A 83 -16.17 -0.08 -10.80
C THR A 83 -17.59 -0.38 -10.35
N GLU A 84 -17.77 -0.91 -9.13
CA GLU A 84 -19.09 -1.16 -8.54
C GLU A 84 -19.93 0.13 -8.43
N LEU A 85 -19.32 1.25 -8.04
CA LEU A 85 -20.02 2.55 -7.97
C LEU A 85 -20.44 3.07 -9.36
N ARG A 86 -19.66 2.81 -10.40
CA ARG A 86 -20.02 3.15 -11.78
C ARG A 86 -21.16 2.27 -12.28
N GLU A 87 -21.13 0.98 -11.99
CA GLU A 87 -22.19 0.04 -12.34
C GLU A 87 -23.51 0.41 -11.66
N LYS A 88 -23.50 0.69 -10.35
CA LYS A 88 -24.71 1.17 -9.64
C LYS A 88 -25.28 2.44 -10.24
N ARG A 89 -24.44 3.43 -10.58
CA ARG A 89 -24.92 4.65 -11.25
C ARG A 89 -25.51 4.37 -12.62
N ARG A 90 -24.95 3.41 -13.37
CA ARG A 90 -25.47 3.00 -14.67
C ARG A 90 -26.81 2.27 -14.55
N GLU A 91 -26.95 1.39 -13.56
CA GLU A 91 -28.21 0.71 -13.25
C GLU A 91 -29.30 1.68 -12.80
N GLU A 92 -28.96 2.66 -11.96
CA GLU A 92 -29.90 3.72 -11.55
C GLU A 92 -30.36 4.57 -12.74
N ALA A 93 -29.46 4.89 -13.67
CA ALA A 93 -29.81 5.61 -14.89
C ALA A 93 -30.71 4.76 -15.82
N LEU A 94 -30.40 3.47 -15.97
CA LEU A 94 -31.23 2.52 -16.72
C LEU A 94 -32.62 2.36 -16.09
N ARG A 95 -32.71 2.24 -14.76
CA ARG A 95 -33.98 2.17 -14.04
C ARG A 95 -34.85 3.40 -14.30
N ARG A 96 -34.29 4.61 -14.22
CA ARG A 96 -35.03 5.84 -14.54
C ARG A 96 -35.53 5.86 -15.98
N TYR A 97 -34.71 5.39 -16.93
CA TYR A 97 -35.11 5.29 -18.34
C TYR A 97 -36.28 4.32 -18.52
N TYR A 98 -36.22 3.14 -17.89
CA TYR A 98 -37.30 2.15 -17.95
C TYR A 98 -38.56 2.58 -17.19
N GLU A 99 -38.45 3.27 -16.07
CA GLU A 99 -39.60 3.86 -15.41
C GLU A 99 -40.26 4.88 -16.34
N GLN A 100 -39.49 5.81 -16.90
CA GLN A 100 -40.01 6.85 -17.80
C GLN A 100 -40.70 6.27 -19.04
N TYR A 101 -40.13 5.24 -19.69
CA TYR A 101 -40.73 4.59 -20.86
C TYR A 101 -41.80 3.54 -20.50
N GLY A 102 -41.68 2.90 -19.34
CA GLY A 102 -42.62 1.90 -18.85
C GLY A 102 -43.98 2.51 -18.51
N TYR A 103 -44.00 3.71 -17.92
CA TYR A 103 -45.23 4.47 -17.73
C TYR A 103 -45.90 4.87 -19.06
N GLN A 104 -45.12 5.05 -20.13
CA GLN A 104 -45.65 5.43 -21.44
C GLN A 104 -46.28 4.24 -22.21
N TYR A 105 -45.80 3.02 -21.99
CA TYR A 105 -46.36 1.80 -22.60
C TYR A 105 -47.58 1.24 -21.87
N GLN A 106 -47.76 1.56 -20.58
CA GLN A 106 -48.90 1.07 -19.80
C GLN A 106 -50.18 1.92 -19.97
N GLN A 107 -50.09 3.00 -20.74
CA GLN A 107 -51.19 3.95 -20.99
C GLN A 107 -51.89 3.72 -22.34
N TYR A 108 -51.52 2.67 -23.09
CA TYR A 108 -52.13 2.26 -24.36
C TYR A 108 -52.81 0.90 -24.27
#